data_AF-A0A2K8X493-F1
#
_entry.id   AF-A0A2K8X493-F1
#
_cell.length_a   1.000
_cell.length_b   1.000
_cell.length_c   1.000
_cell.angle_alpha   90.00
_cell.angle_beta   90.00
_cell.angle_gamma   90.00
#
_symmetry.space_group_name_H-M   'P 1'
#
loop_
_entity.id
_entity.type
_entity.pdbx_description
1 polymer ?
#
loop_
_entity_poly.entity_id
_entity_poly.type
_entity_poly.pdbx_seq_one_letter_code
_entity_poly.pdbx_strand_id
1 'polypeptide(L)'
;MKFDFKRLPSDVDSVYSFLQPISIFDKHRKDIEKEFLKKEDQLIVADSLKQQKKDNEMLNTCLFLNFNYTSSLDGYVDLLLKEYSVSVNQIHGRLNDLDNLVNFGFGDEMDQDYKIIENIDDNEYLKFFKSFQYFQNTNYKKLLSYIDSDRYQVCVMGHSCGLSDRTMLNTIFEHENCASIKVFYHEYNGKDNYTDIIQNISRHFSNKKIMRDRIVPKSLCKPLPQTAHFYGL
;
A
#
# COMPACT_ATOMS: atom_id res chain seq x y z
N MET A 1 -13.02 -5.38 30.96
CA MET A 1 -13.71 -4.57 29.93
C MET A 1 -13.59 -5.33 28.62
N LYS A 2 -14.70 -5.85 28.08
CA LYS A 2 -14.70 -6.53 26.76
C LYS A 2 -14.97 -5.47 25.71
N PHE A 3 -13.98 -5.17 24.86
CA PHE A 3 -14.19 -4.32 23.69
C PHE A 3 -14.86 -5.17 22.61
N ASP A 4 -16.10 -4.85 22.28
CA ASP A 4 -16.82 -5.46 21.17
C ASP A 4 -16.46 -4.70 19.88
N PHE A 5 -15.51 -5.24 19.11
CA PHE A 5 -15.08 -4.72 17.81
C PHE A 5 -16.10 -5.02 16.68
N LYS A 6 -17.29 -5.55 16.98
CA LYS A 6 -18.28 -5.94 15.95
C LYS A 6 -19.15 -4.81 15.40
N ARG A 7 -19.03 -3.57 15.89
CA ARG A 7 -19.63 -2.42 15.20
C ARG A 7 -18.74 -2.01 14.04
N LEU A 8 -19.05 -2.55 12.87
CA LEU A 8 -18.67 -1.95 11.59
C LEU A 8 -19.02 -0.45 11.65
N PRO A 9 -18.07 0.47 11.37
CA PRO A 9 -18.33 1.91 11.41
C PRO A 9 -19.52 2.29 10.53
N SER A 10 -20.21 3.39 10.85
CA SER A 10 -21.30 3.97 10.02
C SER A 10 -20.91 4.23 8.57
N ASP A 11 -19.62 4.18 8.26
CA ASP A 11 -18.98 4.66 7.04
C ASP A 11 -18.34 3.55 6.22
N VAL A 12 -18.67 2.29 6.52
CA VAL A 12 -18.13 1.11 5.83
C VAL A 12 -18.28 1.24 4.33
N ASP A 13 -19.45 1.67 3.84
CA ASP A 13 -19.71 1.85 2.41
C ASP A 13 -18.77 2.88 1.78
N SER A 14 -18.43 3.95 2.52
CA SER A 14 -17.55 5.01 2.03
C SER A 14 -16.12 4.49 1.86
N VAL A 15 -15.54 3.86 2.88
CA VAL A 15 -14.16 3.33 2.85
C VAL A 15 -14.06 2.12 1.92
N TYR A 16 -15.08 1.25 1.92
CA TYR A 16 -15.16 0.08 1.05
C TYR A 16 -14.95 0.45 -0.42
N SER A 17 -15.58 1.54 -0.88
CA SER A 17 -15.44 2.00 -2.27
C SER A 17 -14.00 2.37 -2.68
N PHE A 18 -13.15 2.78 -1.72
CA PHE A 18 -11.74 3.10 -1.99
C PHE A 18 -10.84 1.86 -2.00
N LEU A 19 -11.23 0.82 -1.28
CA LEU A 19 -10.48 -0.43 -1.15
C LEU A 19 -10.75 -1.42 -2.29
N GLN A 20 -11.74 -1.14 -3.15
CA GLN A 20 -12.06 -1.99 -4.29
C GLN A 20 -10.89 -2.07 -5.29
N PRO A 21 -10.55 -3.28 -5.79
CA PRO A 21 -9.60 -3.42 -6.89
C PRO A 21 -10.09 -2.68 -8.15
N ILE A 22 -9.15 -2.29 -9.01
CA ILE A 22 -9.49 -1.81 -10.35
C ILE A 22 -10.30 -2.91 -11.03
N SER A 23 -11.55 -2.64 -11.39
CA SER A 23 -12.42 -3.60 -12.07
C SER A 23 -13.50 -2.90 -12.87
N ILE A 24 -14.20 -3.66 -13.71
CA ILE A 24 -15.38 -3.18 -14.42
C ILE A 24 -16.54 -2.75 -13.50
N PHE A 25 -16.50 -3.15 -12.23
CA PHE A 25 -17.52 -2.83 -11.22
C PHE A 25 -17.23 -1.52 -10.49
N ASP A 26 -16.03 -0.95 -10.65
CA ASP A 26 -15.66 0.35 -10.08
C ASP A 26 -16.33 1.48 -10.89
N LYS A 27 -17.53 1.87 -10.45
CA LYS A 27 -18.29 2.99 -11.04
C LYS A 27 -17.65 4.36 -10.77
N HIS A 28 -16.63 4.42 -9.91
CA HIS A 28 -16.03 5.67 -9.42
C HIS A 28 -14.73 6.03 -10.14
N ARG A 29 -14.11 5.10 -10.87
CA ARG A 29 -12.90 5.34 -11.68
C ARG A 29 -13.23 5.51 -13.17
N LYS A 30 -13.80 6.67 -13.51
CA LYS A 30 -13.80 7.12 -14.92
C LYS A 30 -12.37 7.46 -15.32
N ASP A 31 -11.98 7.05 -16.52
CA ASP A 31 -10.66 7.33 -17.11
C ASP A 31 -9.46 6.73 -16.37
N ILE A 32 -9.60 5.52 -15.81
CA ILE A 32 -8.51 4.77 -15.15
C ILE A 32 -7.21 4.74 -15.97
N GLU A 33 -7.30 4.65 -17.30
CA GLU A 33 -6.15 4.69 -18.21
C GLU A 33 -5.31 5.96 -18.04
N LYS A 34 -5.91 7.11 -17.70
CA LYS A 34 -5.19 8.37 -17.48
C LYS A 34 -4.31 8.37 -16.22
N GLU A 35 -4.50 7.40 -15.33
CA GLU A 35 -3.61 7.19 -14.18
C GLU A 35 -2.26 6.59 -14.58
N PHE A 36 -2.11 6.13 -15.83
CA PHE A 36 -0.89 5.52 -16.34
C PHE A 36 -0.26 6.41 -17.39
N LEU A 37 1.03 6.72 -17.23
CA LEU A 37 1.75 7.57 -18.19
C LEU A 37 2.05 6.84 -19.50
N LYS A 38 2.48 5.57 -19.42
CA LYS A 38 2.91 4.82 -20.59
C LYS A 38 1.72 4.22 -21.33
N LYS A 39 1.76 4.31 -22.67
CA LYS A 39 0.73 3.71 -23.54
C LYS A 39 0.61 2.19 -23.39
N GLU A 40 1.72 1.50 -23.12
CA GLU A 40 1.71 0.05 -22.85
C GLU A 40 0.81 -0.29 -21.65
N ASP A 41 0.96 0.44 -20.55
CA ASP A 41 0.21 0.21 -19.32
C ASP A 41 -1.27 0.61 -19.50
N GLN A 42 -1.54 1.67 -20.25
CA GLN A 42 -2.91 2.07 -20.64
C GLN A 42 -3.62 0.95 -21.41
N LEU A 43 -2.93 0.33 -22.39
CA LEU A 43 -3.48 -0.76 -23.19
C LEU A 43 -3.73 -2.02 -22.35
N ILE A 44 -2.79 -2.39 -21.47
CA ILE A 44 -2.95 -3.54 -20.55
C ILE A 44 -4.20 -3.37 -19.69
N VAL A 45 -4.40 -2.19 -19.10
CA VAL A 45 -5.58 -1.90 -18.28
C VAL A 45 -6.85 -1.91 -19.12
N ALA A 46 -6.85 -1.29 -20.30
CA ALA A 46 -7.99 -1.26 -21.20
C ALA A 46 -8.42 -2.67 -21.64
N ASP A 47 -7.45 -3.52 -21.98
CA ASP A 47 -7.71 -4.88 -22.44
C ASP A 47 -8.16 -5.79 -21.29
N SER A 48 -7.58 -5.66 -20.09
CA SER A 48 -8.07 -6.33 -18.88
C SER A 48 -9.53 -5.98 -18.60
N LEU A 49 -9.91 -4.71 -18.66
CA LEU A 49 -11.30 -4.27 -18.44
C LEU A 49 -12.26 -4.76 -19.54
N LYS A 50 -11.83 -4.78 -20.81
CA LYS A 50 -12.63 -5.36 -21.90
C LYS A 50 -12.85 -6.85 -21.68
N GLN A 51 -11.83 -7.59 -21.26
CA GLN A 51 -11.92 -9.03 -21.02
C GLN A 51 -12.84 -9.32 -19.83
N GLN A 52 -12.68 -8.62 -18.71
CA GLN A 52 -13.59 -8.73 -17.57
C GLN A 52 -15.05 -8.47 -17.97
N LYS A 53 -15.29 -7.47 -18.82
CA LYS A 53 -16.64 -7.15 -19.31
C LYS A 53 -17.21 -8.25 -20.21
N LYS A 54 -16.36 -8.87 -21.02
CA LYS A 54 -16.75 -9.96 -21.92
C LYS A 54 -17.10 -11.23 -21.14
N ASP A 55 -16.29 -11.57 -20.17
CA ASP A 55 -16.44 -12.80 -19.38
C ASP A 55 -17.42 -12.61 -18.21
N ASN A 56 -17.75 -11.36 -17.88
CA ASN A 56 -18.52 -10.97 -16.69
C ASN A 56 -17.88 -11.51 -15.39
N GLU A 57 -16.55 -11.57 -15.38
CA GLU A 57 -15.73 -12.06 -14.28
C GLU A 57 -14.64 -11.05 -13.95
N MET A 58 -14.26 -10.95 -12.67
CA MET A 58 -13.15 -10.11 -12.27
C MET A 58 -11.84 -10.91 -12.33
N LEU A 59 -10.85 -10.35 -13.03
CA LEU A 59 -9.55 -11.00 -13.26
C LEU A 59 -8.43 -10.42 -12.39
N ASN A 60 -8.64 -9.26 -11.77
CA ASN A 60 -7.61 -8.55 -11.03
C ASN A 60 -7.54 -9.04 -9.57
N THR A 61 -6.32 -9.24 -9.09
CA THR A 61 -6.05 -9.51 -7.68
C THR A 61 -5.65 -8.23 -6.96
N CYS A 62 -5.83 -8.19 -5.64
CA CYS A 62 -5.42 -7.07 -4.81
C CYS A 62 -4.68 -7.58 -3.57
N LEU A 63 -3.53 -6.97 -3.28
CA LEU A 63 -2.76 -7.20 -2.07
C LEU A 63 -2.84 -5.97 -1.18
N PHE A 64 -3.42 -6.13 0.00
CA PHE A 64 -3.28 -5.15 1.08
C PHE A 64 -2.00 -5.38 1.83
N LEU A 65 -1.00 -4.52 1.60
CA LEU A 65 0.20 -4.47 2.41
C LEU A 65 -0.07 -3.62 3.66
N ASN A 66 -0.39 -4.27 4.79
CA ASN A 66 -0.76 -3.59 6.01
C ASN A 66 0.47 -3.34 6.90
N PHE A 67 0.74 -2.07 7.16
CA PHE A 67 1.82 -1.61 8.03
C PHE A 67 1.40 -1.47 9.49
N ASN A 68 0.08 -1.56 9.78
CA ASN A 68 -0.47 -1.48 11.13
C ASN A 68 -0.38 -2.83 11.84
N TYR A 69 -0.08 -2.80 13.14
CA TYR A 69 -0.04 -4.00 13.97
C TYR A 69 -1.43 -4.47 14.45
N THR A 70 -2.47 -3.66 14.22
CA THR A 70 -3.84 -3.89 14.70
C THR A 70 -4.74 -4.47 13.60
N SER A 71 -5.85 -5.07 14.02
CA SER A 71 -6.87 -5.71 13.16
C SER A 71 -7.84 -4.72 12.47
N SER A 72 -7.48 -3.44 12.36
CA SER A 72 -8.40 -2.40 11.86
C SER A 72 -8.83 -2.61 10.42
N LEU A 73 -8.03 -3.32 9.63
CA LEU A 73 -8.32 -3.63 8.23
C LEU A 73 -9.22 -4.86 8.06
N ASP A 74 -9.22 -5.79 9.03
CA ASP A 74 -9.80 -7.12 8.88
C ASP A 74 -11.29 -7.07 8.52
N GLY A 75 -12.07 -6.21 9.20
CA GLY A 75 -13.50 -6.08 8.92
C GLY A 75 -13.82 -5.58 7.51
N TYR A 76 -12.95 -4.77 6.91
CA TYR A 76 -13.13 -4.32 5.52
C TYR A 76 -12.74 -5.42 4.52
N VAL A 77 -11.64 -6.13 4.82
CA VAL A 77 -11.18 -7.25 3.98
C VAL A 77 -12.19 -8.39 3.97
N ASP A 78 -12.79 -8.72 5.11
CA ASP A 78 -13.82 -9.76 5.20
C ASP A 78 -15.05 -9.46 4.31
N LEU A 79 -15.35 -8.18 4.09
CA LEU A 79 -16.39 -7.76 3.15
C LEU A 79 -15.92 -7.91 1.71
N LEU A 80 -14.69 -7.47 1.41
CA LEU A 80 -14.13 -7.53 0.05
C LEU A 80 -13.91 -8.97 -0.42
N LEU A 81 -13.50 -9.88 0.47
CA LEU A 81 -13.25 -11.29 0.17
C LEU A 81 -14.48 -12.02 -0.39
N LYS A 82 -15.69 -11.49 -0.16
CA LYS A 82 -16.93 -12.06 -0.72
C LYS A 82 -17.10 -11.78 -2.21
N GLU A 83 -16.49 -10.71 -2.70
CA GLU A 83 -16.71 -10.17 -4.06
C GLU A 83 -15.42 -10.12 -4.88
N TYR A 84 -14.25 -10.13 -4.22
CA TYR A 84 -12.97 -9.80 -4.82
C TYR A 84 -11.86 -10.77 -4.43
N SER A 85 -10.94 -11.01 -5.37
CA SER A 85 -9.70 -11.75 -5.11
C SER A 85 -8.71 -10.87 -4.37
N VAL A 86 -8.78 -10.90 -3.04
CA VAL A 86 -8.04 -10.04 -2.13
C VAL A 86 -7.16 -10.89 -1.22
N SER A 87 -5.95 -10.39 -0.94
CA SER A 87 -5.07 -10.94 0.07
C SER A 87 -4.53 -9.84 0.98
N VAL A 88 -4.16 -10.20 2.21
CA VAL A 88 -3.58 -9.28 3.19
C VAL A 88 -2.21 -9.78 3.59
N ASN A 89 -1.24 -8.89 3.58
CA ASN A 89 0.10 -9.13 4.07
C ASN A 89 0.39 -8.19 5.23
N GLN A 90 0.49 -8.78 6.43
CA GLN A 90 0.78 -8.09 7.69
C GLN A 90 2.30 -7.94 7.84
N ILE A 91 2.88 -7.01 7.07
CA ILE A 91 4.31 -6.99 6.77
C ILE A 91 5.20 -6.80 8.01
N HIS A 92 4.71 -6.09 9.01
CA HIS A 92 5.42 -5.85 10.27
C HIS A 92 4.95 -6.74 11.43
N GLY A 93 4.17 -7.80 11.16
CA GLY A 93 3.58 -8.61 12.20
C GLY A 93 2.23 -8.09 12.71
N ARG A 94 1.61 -8.88 13.59
CA ARG A 94 0.28 -8.62 14.15
C ARG A 94 0.28 -8.81 15.66
N LEU A 95 -0.45 -7.95 16.37
CA LEU A 95 -0.60 -8.10 17.83
C LEU A 95 -1.28 -9.44 18.17
N ASN A 96 -0.74 -10.12 19.17
CA ASN A 96 -1.21 -11.43 19.66
C ASN A 96 -1.16 -12.56 18.60
N ASP A 97 -0.29 -12.43 17.61
CA ASP A 97 -0.02 -13.46 16.61
C ASP A 97 1.35 -14.10 16.88
N LEU A 98 1.36 -15.38 17.26
CA LEU A 98 2.60 -16.10 17.61
C LEU A 98 3.38 -16.51 16.35
N ASP A 99 2.72 -16.65 15.21
CA ASP A 99 3.33 -17.06 13.95
C ASP A 99 3.82 -15.85 13.14
N ASN A 100 3.28 -14.66 13.43
CA ASN A 100 3.66 -13.40 12.81
C ASN A 100 3.93 -12.30 13.85
N LEU A 101 5.00 -12.50 14.62
CA LEU A 101 5.45 -11.59 15.66
C LEU A 101 5.71 -10.18 15.11
N VAL A 102 5.51 -9.19 15.98
CA VAL A 102 5.73 -7.78 15.63
C VAL A 102 7.21 -7.49 15.40
N ASN A 103 7.52 -6.96 14.22
CA ASN A 103 8.86 -6.61 13.80
C ASN A 103 9.13 -5.12 14.09
N PHE A 104 9.80 -4.84 15.20
CA PHE A 104 10.25 -3.49 15.57
C PHE A 104 11.68 -3.24 15.08
N GLY A 105 11.92 -2.06 14.50
CA GLY A 105 13.26 -1.72 14.05
C GLY A 105 13.33 -0.62 13.00
N PHE A 106 14.55 -0.37 12.54
CA PHE A 106 14.88 0.55 11.45
C PHE A 106 14.76 -0.17 10.10
N GLY A 107 14.12 0.49 9.14
CA GLY A 107 13.91 -0.03 7.78
C GLY A 107 14.49 0.88 6.69
N ASP A 108 15.54 1.63 7.01
CA ASP A 108 16.26 2.46 6.04
C ASP A 108 17.71 1.97 5.91
N GLU A 109 17.93 1.06 4.97
CA GLU A 109 19.27 0.55 4.63
C GLU A 109 19.93 1.36 3.50
N MET A 110 19.16 2.27 2.89
CA MET A 110 19.65 3.16 1.86
C MET A 110 20.41 4.35 2.45
N ASP A 111 20.28 4.57 3.77
CA ASP A 111 20.98 5.61 4.48
C ASP A 111 22.51 5.38 4.50
N GLN A 112 23.29 6.47 4.52
CA GLN A 112 24.74 6.38 4.62
C GLN A 112 25.18 5.84 5.98
N ASP A 113 24.43 6.15 7.03
CA ASP A 113 24.71 5.69 8.39
C ASP A 113 24.56 4.16 8.52
N TYR A 114 23.67 3.55 7.72
CA TYR A 114 23.56 2.08 7.67
C TYR A 114 24.89 1.44 7.25
N LYS A 115 25.55 1.98 6.22
CA LYS A 115 26.85 1.45 5.76
C LYS A 115 27.92 1.60 6.83
N ILE A 116 27.88 2.65 7.64
CA ILE A 116 28.82 2.81 8.75
C ILE A 116 28.59 1.68 9.76
N ILE A 117 27.33 1.43 10.13
CA ILE A 117 26.94 0.39 11.08
C ILE A 117 27.30 -1.01 10.58
N GLU A 118 27.01 -1.33 9.31
CA GLU A 118 27.31 -2.62 8.69
C GLU A 118 28.82 -2.94 8.73
N ASN A 119 29.68 -1.92 8.60
CA ASN A 119 31.12 -2.09 8.64
C ASN A 119 31.71 -2.26 10.06
N ILE A 120 30.91 -2.13 11.13
CA ILE A 120 31.40 -2.23 12.52
C ILE A 120 31.72 -3.68 12.93
N ASP A 121 31.41 -4.70 12.11
CA ASP A 121 31.68 -6.12 12.37
C ASP A 121 31.23 -6.60 13.78
N ASP A 122 30.14 -6.00 14.27
CA ASP A 122 29.45 -6.39 15.50
C ASP A 122 27.95 -6.49 15.24
N ASN A 123 27.45 -7.73 15.31
CA ASN A 123 26.08 -8.08 14.99
C ASN A 123 25.05 -7.47 15.96
N GLU A 124 25.43 -7.02 17.15
CA GLU A 124 24.48 -6.36 18.06
C GLU A 124 23.95 -5.04 17.47
N TYR A 125 24.74 -4.34 16.64
CA TYR A 125 24.26 -3.14 15.95
C TYR A 125 23.27 -3.47 14.82
N LEU A 126 23.30 -4.68 14.28
CA LEU A 126 22.41 -5.11 13.18
C LEU A 126 21.06 -5.67 13.67
N LYS A 127 20.96 -6.00 14.96
CA LYS A 127 19.83 -6.70 15.59
C LYS A 127 18.45 -6.08 15.37
N PHE A 128 18.38 -4.75 15.27
CA PHE A 128 17.12 -4.02 15.14
C PHE A 128 16.90 -3.46 13.73
N PHE A 129 17.58 -3.97 12.71
CA PHE A 129 17.19 -3.71 11.33
C PHE A 129 16.10 -4.69 10.89
N LYS A 130 15.04 -4.13 10.29
CA LYS A 130 13.86 -4.88 9.88
C LYS A 130 14.13 -5.89 8.78
N SER A 131 15.12 -5.66 7.93
CA SER A 131 15.54 -6.58 6.88
C SER A 131 15.89 -7.97 7.40
N PHE A 132 16.64 -8.05 8.51
CA PHE A 132 16.96 -9.32 9.14
C PHE A 132 15.71 -9.99 9.74
N GLN A 133 14.78 -9.20 10.26
CA GLN A 133 13.51 -9.69 10.79
C GLN A 133 12.57 -10.19 9.68
N TYR A 134 12.66 -9.65 8.47
CA TYR A 134 11.90 -10.13 7.32
C TYR A 134 12.27 -11.56 6.88
N PHE A 135 13.43 -12.08 7.29
CA PHE A 135 13.79 -13.50 7.09
C PHE A 135 13.17 -14.44 8.12
N GLN A 136 12.60 -13.93 9.21
CA GLN A 136 11.99 -14.74 10.26
C GLN A 136 10.61 -15.26 9.86
N ASN A 137 9.99 -14.70 8.82
CA ASN A 137 8.70 -15.14 8.30
C ASN A 137 8.66 -15.03 6.77
N THR A 138 7.52 -15.37 6.17
CA THR A 138 7.37 -15.40 4.70
C THR A 138 6.75 -14.13 4.12
N ASN A 139 6.44 -13.11 4.94
CA ASN A 139 5.66 -11.95 4.52
C ASN A 139 6.39 -11.13 3.45
N TYR A 140 7.67 -10.84 3.65
CA TYR A 140 8.45 -10.11 2.66
C TYR A 140 8.64 -10.91 1.37
N LYS A 141 8.88 -12.23 1.47
CA LYS A 141 8.96 -13.11 0.30
C LYS A 141 7.64 -13.17 -0.49
N LYS A 142 6.49 -13.19 0.20
CA LYS A 142 5.16 -13.13 -0.43
C LYS A 142 4.94 -11.78 -1.13
N LEU A 143 5.40 -10.68 -0.55
CA LEU A 143 5.37 -9.37 -1.19
C LEU A 143 6.19 -9.37 -2.48
N LEU A 144 7.45 -9.84 -2.44
CA LEU A 144 8.31 -9.93 -3.63
C LEU A 144 7.65 -10.79 -4.71
N SER A 145 7.21 -11.99 -4.36
CA SER A 145 6.53 -12.88 -5.30
C SER A 145 5.28 -12.26 -5.92
N TYR A 146 4.57 -11.38 -5.22
CA TYR A 146 3.39 -10.69 -5.74
C TYR A 146 3.78 -9.60 -6.74
N ILE A 147 4.73 -8.73 -6.40
CA ILE A 147 5.16 -7.64 -7.29
C ILE A 147 5.93 -8.14 -8.53
N ASP A 148 6.56 -9.31 -8.44
CA ASP A 148 7.21 -10.00 -9.57
C ASP A 148 6.20 -10.63 -10.53
N SER A 149 4.98 -10.94 -10.07
CA SER A 149 4.05 -11.79 -10.81
C SER A 149 3.36 -11.12 -12.01
N ASP A 150 3.08 -9.82 -11.93
CA ASP A 150 2.40 -9.06 -13.00
C ASP A 150 2.56 -7.54 -12.82
N ARG A 151 2.16 -6.76 -13.84
CA ARG A 151 2.05 -5.30 -13.77
C ARG A 151 1.05 -4.87 -12.69
N TYR A 152 1.39 -3.84 -11.93
CA TYR A 152 0.53 -3.36 -10.84
C TYR A 152 0.51 -1.84 -10.69
N GLN A 153 -0.57 -1.35 -10.10
CA GLN A 153 -0.69 0.02 -9.58
C GLN A 153 -0.61 -0.02 -8.05
N VAL A 154 0.12 0.91 -7.45
CA VAL A 154 0.12 1.11 -6.00
C VAL A 154 -0.91 2.16 -5.61
N CYS A 155 -1.73 1.84 -4.61
CA CYS A 155 -2.65 2.78 -3.98
C CYS A 155 -2.16 3.09 -2.55
N VAL A 156 -1.70 4.32 -2.33
CA VAL A 156 -1.20 4.76 -1.03
C VAL A 156 -2.35 5.36 -0.22
N MET A 157 -2.67 4.72 0.89
CA MET A 157 -3.71 5.14 1.82
C MET A 157 -3.10 5.35 3.21
N GLY A 158 -3.05 6.60 3.64
CA GLY A 158 -2.53 6.98 4.96
C GLY A 158 -1.31 7.89 4.91
N HIS A 159 -1.06 8.56 6.04
CA HIS A 159 -0.03 9.59 6.17
C HIS A 159 1.36 9.02 6.51
N SER A 160 1.42 7.83 7.12
CA SER A 160 2.64 7.29 7.73
C SER A 160 3.66 6.70 6.74
N CYS A 161 3.38 6.74 5.44
CA CYS A 161 4.29 6.23 4.41
C CYS A 161 5.63 7.00 4.38
N GLY A 162 5.74 8.21 4.96
CA GLY A 162 6.97 9.01 4.95
C GLY A 162 8.10 8.59 5.90
N LEU A 163 7.81 7.74 6.88
CA LEU A 163 8.77 7.20 7.86
C LEU A 163 8.80 5.66 7.86
N SER A 164 8.00 5.05 6.98
CA SER A 164 7.92 3.60 6.86
C SER A 164 9.13 3.07 6.08
N ASP A 165 9.44 1.79 6.32
CA ASP A 165 10.52 1.00 5.74
C ASP A 165 10.89 1.43 4.30
N ARG A 166 11.91 2.28 4.20
CA ARG A 166 12.31 2.98 2.97
C ARG A 166 12.84 2.00 1.94
N THR A 167 13.63 1.02 2.37
CA THR A 167 14.16 -0.02 1.49
C THR A 167 13.01 -0.79 0.84
N MET A 168 12.01 -1.20 1.62
CA MET A 168 10.85 -1.91 1.10
C MET A 168 10.00 -1.04 0.17
N LEU A 169 9.69 0.20 0.56
CA LEU A 169 8.90 1.10 -0.27
C LEU A 169 9.63 1.47 -1.56
N ASN A 170 10.96 1.66 -1.53
CA ASN A 170 11.77 1.80 -2.73
C ASN A 170 11.63 0.58 -3.65
N THR A 171 11.76 -0.62 -3.10
CA THR A 171 11.60 -1.88 -3.85
C THR A 171 10.26 -1.92 -4.58
N ILE A 172 9.15 -1.61 -3.89
CA ILE A 172 7.81 -1.59 -4.48
C ILE A 172 7.66 -0.46 -5.52
N PHE A 173 8.12 0.75 -5.19
CA PHE A 173 7.88 1.95 -5.98
C PHE A 173 8.79 2.09 -7.19
N GLU A 174 9.96 1.44 -7.19
CA GLU A 174 10.93 1.42 -8.29
C GLU A 174 10.96 0.08 -9.04
N HIS A 175 10.20 -0.93 -8.61
CA HIS A 175 10.03 -2.20 -9.33
C HIS A 175 9.64 -2.00 -10.79
N GLU A 176 10.14 -2.82 -11.71
CA GLU A 176 9.84 -2.68 -13.15
C GLU A 176 8.34 -2.84 -13.49
N ASN A 177 7.64 -3.71 -12.75
CA ASN A 177 6.22 -3.95 -12.92
C ASN A 177 5.32 -2.86 -12.32
N CYS A 178 5.85 -1.93 -11.52
CA CYS A 178 5.08 -0.83 -10.98
C CYS A 178 4.77 0.19 -12.08
N ALA A 179 3.50 0.27 -12.47
CA ALA A 179 3.02 1.07 -13.59
C ALA A 179 2.59 2.48 -13.14
N SER A 180 1.99 2.61 -11.96
CA SER A 180 1.55 3.89 -11.40
C SER A 180 1.39 3.85 -9.89
N ILE A 181 1.42 5.03 -9.26
CA ILE A 181 1.28 5.23 -7.81
C ILE A 181 0.24 6.32 -7.58
N LYS A 182 -0.92 5.90 -7.09
CA LYS A 182 -2.05 6.76 -6.75
C LYS A 182 -2.06 7.05 -5.26
N VAL A 183 -2.24 8.32 -4.89
CA VAL A 183 -2.30 8.76 -3.49
C VAL A 183 -3.72 9.17 -3.14
N PHE A 184 -4.24 8.64 -2.04
CA PHE A 184 -5.44 9.13 -1.40
C PHE A 184 -5.05 10.08 -0.26
N TYR A 185 -5.37 11.36 -0.44
CA TYR A 185 -4.95 12.43 0.45
C TYR A 185 -6.08 12.80 1.43
N HIS A 186 -5.80 13.66 2.40
CA HIS A 186 -6.78 14.15 3.35
C HIS A 186 -7.08 15.62 3.09
N GLU A 187 -8.37 15.98 3.08
CA GLU A 187 -8.86 17.35 2.99
C GLU A 187 -9.39 17.82 4.34
N TYR A 188 -8.95 18.99 4.79
CA TYR A 188 -9.37 19.59 6.05
C TYR A 188 -9.37 21.11 5.95
N ASN A 189 -10.48 21.74 6.35
CA ASN A 189 -10.61 23.21 6.41
C ASN A 189 -10.17 23.93 5.12
N GLY A 190 -10.51 23.38 3.95
CA GLY A 190 -10.13 23.94 2.64
C GLY A 190 -8.65 23.77 2.26
N LYS A 191 -7.89 22.98 3.02
CA LYS A 191 -6.52 22.56 2.72
C LYS A 191 -6.47 21.05 2.51
N ASP A 192 -5.33 20.57 2.04
CA ASP A 192 -5.04 19.15 1.95
C ASP A 192 -3.57 18.83 2.22
N ASN A 193 -3.29 17.55 2.50
CA ASN A 193 -1.94 17.04 2.72
C ASN A 193 -1.34 16.32 1.51
N TYR A 194 -1.86 16.51 0.30
CA TYR A 194 -1.36 15.82 -0.90
C TYR A 194 0.13 16.08 -1.10
N THR A 195 0.54 17.35 -1.03
CA THR A 195 1.95 17.75 -1.20
C THR A 195 2.86 17.09 -0.17
N ASP A 196 2.43 17.02 1.10
CA ASP A 196 3.20 16.40 2.17
C ASP A 196 3.39 14.90 1.92
N ILE A 197 2.34 14.21 1.46
CA ILE A 197 2.44 12.80 1.09
C ILE A 197 3.41 12.60 -0.08
N ILE A 198 3.35 13.43 -1.12
CA ILE A 198 4.27 13.34 -2.27
C ILE A 198 5.72 13.62 -1.84
N GLN A 199 5.96 14.61 -0.99
CA GLN A 199 7.29 14.90 -0.46
C GLN A 199 7.85 13.71 0.34
N ASN A 200 7.02 13.08 1.16
CA ASN A 200 7.36 11.89 1.91
C ASN A 200 7.67 10.70 0.99
N ILE A 201 6.80 10.43 0.01
CA ILE A 201 7.01 9.39 -1.00
C ILE A 201 8.32 9.63 -1.77
N SER A 202 8.65 10.89 -2.07
CA SER A 202 9.84 11.23 -2.83
C SER A 202 11.13 10.73 -2.19
N ARG A 203 11.18 10.55 -0.86
CA ARG A 203 12.35 10.05 -0.13
C ARG A 203 12.65 8.58 -0.44
N HIS A 204 11.63 7.83 -0.87
CA HIS A 204 11.72 6.42 -1.23
C HIS A 204 12.17 6.17 -2.66
N PHE A 205 12.38 7.23 -3.46
CA PHE A 205 12.89 7.10 -4.82
C PHE A 205 14.38 7.46 -4.90
N SER A 206 15.15 6.52 -5.45
CA SER A 206 16.53 6.76 -5.88
C SER A 206 16.55 7.50 -7.22
N ASN A 207 15.56 7.27 -8.08
CA ASN A 207 15.43 7.87 -9.40
C ASN A 207 14.19 8.79 -9.49
N LYS A 208 14.43 10.11 -9.48
CA LYS A 208 13.35 11.11 -9.57
C LYS A 208 12.63 11.14 -10.92
N LYS A 209 13.21 10.59 -11.99
CA LYS A 209 12.52 10.43 -13.27
C LYS A 209 11.44 9.35 -13.13
N ILE A 210 11.79 8.18 -12.59
CA ILE A 210 10.84 7.09 -12.32
C ILE A 210 9.71 7.59 -11.41
N MET A 211 10.02 8.38 -10.39
CA MET A 211 9.00 9.00 -9.52
C MET A 211 8.00 9.84 -10.33
N ARG A 212 8.48 10.77 -11.17
CA ARG A 212 7.60 11.63 -11.97
C ARG A 212 6.78 10.84 -12.99
N ASP A 213 7.32 9.72 -13.48
CA ASP A 213 6.63 8.86 -14.44
C ASP A 213 5.49 8.05 -13.80
N ARG A 214 5.60 7.72 -12.50
CA ARG A 214 4.65 6.84 -11.79
C ARG A 214 3.62 7.58 -10.97
N ILE A 215 3.93 8.75 -10.43
CA ILE A 215 3.01 9.47 -9.54
C ILE A 215 1.80 10.00 -10.33
N VAL A 216 0.61 9.55 -9.91
CA VAL A 216 -0.67 10.02 -10.47
C VAL A 216 -0.88 11.49 -10.09
N PRO A 217 -1.22 12.37 -11.06
CA PRO A 217 -1.44 13.79 -10.77
C PRO A 217 -2.65 13.99 -9.86
N LYS A 218 -2.59 15.01 -9.00
CA LYS A 218 -3.63 15.32 -8.01
C LYS A 218 -5.05 15.38 -8.59
N SER A 219 -5.21 15.88 -9.81
CA SER A 219 -6.50 15.97 -10.51
C SER A 219 -7.20 14.63 -10.74
N LEU A 220 -6.46 13.51 -10.67
CA LEU A 220 -6.98 12.14 -10.78
C LEU A 220 -7.00 11.41 -9.42
N CYS A 221 -6.53 12.06 -8.36
CA CYS A 221 -6.57 11.58 -6.99
C CYS A 221 -7.85 12.03 -6.29
N LYS A 222 -8.14 11.43 -5.13
CA LYS A 222 -9.35 11.75 -4.35
C LYS A 222 -9.01 11.84 -2.87
N PRO A 223 -9.74 12.68 -2.11
CA PRO A 223 -9.64 12.68 -0.66
C PRO A 223 -10.18 11.36 -0.09
N LEU A 224 -9.45 10.79 0.87
CA LEU A 224 -9.90 9.64 1.66
C LEU A 224 -10.86 10.14 2.76
N PRO A 225 -12.06 9.57 2.90
CA PRO A 225 -13.00 9.96 3.96
C PRO A 225 -12.39 9.75 5.35
N GLN A 226 -12.49 10.77 6.22
CA GLN A 226 -12.17 10.68 7.64
C GLN A 226 -13.45 10.74 8.49
N THR A 227 -14.36 9.79 8.33
CA THR A 227 -15.56 9.75 9.17
C THR A 227 -15.39 8.95 10.47
N ALA A 228 -14.22 8.35 10.70
CA ALA A 228 -13.88 7.81 12.01
C ALA A 228 -13.17 8.87 12.88
N HIS A 229 -13.96 9.70 13.58
CA HIS A 229 -13.52 10.12 14.91
C HIS A 229 -13.40 8.83 15.75
N PHE A 230 -12.20 8.28 15.87
CA PHE A 230 -11.88 7.46 17.02
C PHE A 230 -11.90 8.39 18.24
N TYR A 231 -13.09 8.66 18.77
CA TYR A 231 -13.22 9.24 20.10
C TYR A 231 -12.58 8.25 21.08
N GLY A 232 -11.39 8.58 21.56
CA GLY A 232 -10.74 7.90 22.68
C GLY A 232 -9.35 7.35 22.37
N LEU A 233 -8.35 8.24 22.46
CA LEU A 233 -7.20 7.99 23.32
C LEU A 233 -7.14 9.14 24.34
#